data_AF-A0A521HF65-F1
#
_entry.id   AF-A0A521HF65-F1
#
_cell.length_a   1.000
_cell.length_b   1.000
_cell.length_c   1.000
_cell.angle_alpha   90.00
_cell.angle_beta   90.00
_cell.angle_gamma   90.00
#
_symmetry.space_group_name_H-M   'P 1'
#
loop_
_entity.id
_entity.type
_entity.pdbx_description
1 polymer ?
#
loop_
_entity_poly.entity_id
_entity_poly.type
_entity_poly.pdbx_seq_one_letter_code
_entity_poly.pdbx_strand_id
1 'polypeptide(L)'
;MNDGVSGQGGPGAAGVRGRSISQDGFGVVGYASAITGTGRGVYGQADAPGSIGVHGYSGPGIGVMGVAGATGYAGVFNGRVSVNGTLSKAARQF
;
A
#
# COMPACT_ATOMS: atom_id res chain seq x y z
N MET A 1 -14.12 5.28 17.85
CA MET A 1 -12.84 4.93 17.22
C MET A 1 -11.77 5.66 18.00
N ASN A 2 -10.82 4.93 18.59
CA ASN A 2 -9.77 5.52 19.42
C ASN A 2 -8.51 5.64 18.55
N ASP A 3 -8.34 6.77 17.90
CA ASP A 3 -7.21 6.99 17.01
C ASP A 3 -6.00 7.46 17.84
N GLY A 4 -4.90 6.71 17.82
CA GLY A 4 -3.70 7.02 18.62
C GLY A 4 -2.90 8.22 18.10
N VAL A 5 -3.06 8.58 16.81
CA VAL A 5 -2.43 9.73 16.14
C VAL A 5 -3.37 10.24 15.05
N SER A 6 -3.70 11.53 15.06
CA SER A 6 -4.42 12.22 13.97
C SER A 6 -3.52 13.28 13.36
N GLY A 7 -3.25 13.16 12.06
CA GLY A 7 -2.48 14.12 11.29
C GLY A 7 -3.38 14.86 10.32
N GLN A 8 -3.46 16.18 10.42
CA GLN A 8 -4.25 17.02 9.52
C GLN A 8 -3.30 17.90 8.69
N GLY A 9 -3.28 17.69 7.38
CA GLY A 9 -2.54 18.51 6.44
C GLY A 9 -3.49 19.41 5.64
N GLY A 10 -3.18 20.70 5.53
CA GLY A 10 -3.86 21.61 4.60
C GLY A 10 -3.56 21.28 3.13
N PRO A 11 -4.01 22.12 2.18
CA PRO A 11 -3.78 21.89 0.75
C PRO A 11 -2.29 21.65 0.43
N GLY A 12 -1.97 20.47 -0.10
CA GLY A 12 -0.60 20.06 -0.45
C GLY A 12 0.26 19.54 0.70
N ALA A 13 -0.26 19.42 1.93
CA ALA A 13 0.49 18.92 3.08
C ALA A 13 0.16 17.45 3.41
N ALA A 14 1.16 16.71 3.89
CA ALA A 14 0.95 15.37 4.45
C ALA A 14 0.57 15.51 5.93
N GLY A 15 -0.54 14.91 6.35
CA GLY A 15 -0.95 14.89 7.76
C GLY A 15 0.04 14.12 8.65
N VAL A 16 0.68 13.08 8.12
CA VAL A 16 1.75 12.31 8.77
C VAL A 16 2.81 11.96 7.73
N ARG A 17 4.10 12.09 8.10
CA ARG A 17 5.25 11.74 7.25
C ARG A 17 6.29 10.96 8.05
N GLY A 18 6.54 9.71 7.69
CA GLY A 18 7.69 8.95 8.16
C GLY A 18 8.84 8.99 7.15
N ARG A 19 10.05 9.31 7.60
CA ARG A 19 11.26 9.37 6.76
C ARG A 19 12.37 8.59 7.43
N SER A 20 12.99 7.67 6.71
CA SER A 20 14.23 7.00 7.11
C SER A 20 15.34 7.33 6.11
N ILE A 21 16.56 7.50 6.63
CA ILE A 21 17.77 7.74 5.83
C ILE A 21 18.66 6.49 5.74
N SER A 22 18.31 5.43 6.48
CA SER A 22 19.04 4.17 6.44
C SER A 22 18.75 3.45 5.12
N GLN A 23 19.77 2.81 4.54
CA GLN A 23 19.64 2.07 3.28
C GLN A 23 18.59 0.96 3.35
N ASP A 24 18.48 0.30 4.51
CA ASP A 24 17.52 -0.79 4.76
C ASP A 24 16.37 -0.34 5.68
N GLY A 25 16.25 0.97 5.94
CA GLY A 25 15.31 1.49 6.93
C GLY A 25 13.91 1.71 6.35
N PHE A 26 12.89 1.42 7.17
CA PHE A 26 11.50 1.75 6.85
C PHE A 26 11.15 3.16 7.35
N GLY A 27 10.51 3.97 6.51
CA GLY A 27 9.97 5.27 6.93
C GLY A 27 8.73 5.14 7.82
N VAL A 28 7.81 4.23 7.47
CA VAL A 28 6.58 3.91 8.21
C VAL A 28 6.34 2.39 8.13
N VAL A 29 5.96 1.77 9.24
CA VAL A 29 5.57 0.36 9.31
C VAL A 29 4.16 0.28 9.91
N GLY A 30 3.22 -0.29 9.16
CA GLY A 30 1.87 -0.58 9.65
C GLY A 30 1.75 -2.06 10.01
N TYR A 31 1.39 -2.35 11.27
CA TYR A 31 1.26 -3.72 11.77
C TYR A 31 -0.07 -3.91 12.50
N ALA A 32 -0.86 -4.90 12.07
CA ALA A 32 -2.10 -5.30 12.73
C ALA A 32 -1.91 -6.71 13.32
N SER A 33 -1.87 -6.82 14.65
CA SER A 33 -1.60 -8.07 15.38
C SER A 33 -2.84 -8.91 15.70
N ALA A 34 -4.05 -8.39 15.40
CA ALA A 34 -5.29 -9.06 15.76
C ALA A 34 -5.39 -10.43 15.05
N ILE A 35 -5.42 -11.50 15.85
CA ILE A 35 -5.47 -12.89 15.37
C ILE A 35 -6.86 -13.24 14.82
N THR A 36 -7.89 -12.51 15.26
CA THR A 36 -9.27 -12.64 14.79
C THR A 36 -9.74 -11.33 14.16
N GLY A 37 -10.50 -11.44 13.06
CA GLY A 37 -11.01 -10.30 12.32
C GLY A 37 -10.19 -9.91 11.08
N THR A 38 -10.67 -8.92 10.32
CA THR A 38 -10.07 -8.44 9.06
C THR A 38 -9.18 -7.21 9.30
N GLY A 39 -8.23 -7.34 10.23
CA GLY A 39 -7.28 -6.27 10.55
C GLY A 39 -6.49 -5.81 9.32
N ARG A 40 -6.25 -4.51 9.20
CA ARG A 40 -5.46 -3.91 8.12
C ARG A 40 -4.26 -3.19 8.73
N GLY A 41 -3.05 -3.55 8.32
CA GLY A 41 -1.84 -2.83 8.75
C GLY A 41 -1.79 -1.41 8.19
N VAL A 42 -2.26 -1.21 6.95
CA VAL A 42 -2.40 0.08 6.28
C VAL A 42 -3.70 0.08 5.45
N TYR A 43 -4.45 1.17 5.48
CA TYR A 43 -5.64 1.38 4.67
C TYR A 43 -5.57 2.77 4.00
N GLY A 44 -5.71 2.82 2.67
CA GLY A 44 -5.74 4.05 1.90
C GLY A 44 -7.09 4.22 1.21
N GLN A 45 -7.75 5.36 1.44
CA GLN A 45 -9.04 5.71 0.86
C GLN A 45 -8.99 7.12 0.31
N ALA A 46 -9.59 7.32 -0.86
CA ALA A 46 -9.76 8.62 -1.48
C ALA A 46 -11.08 8.64 -2.26
N ASP A 47 -11.96 9.59 -1.93
CA ASP A 47 -13.36 9.57 -2.39
C ASP A 47 -13.63 10.50 -3.59
N ALA A 48 -12.69 11.41 -3.91
CA ALA A 48 -12.86 12.38 -4.98
C ALA A 48 -12.57 11.76 -6.36
N PRO A 49 -13.27 12.17 -7.44
CA PRO A 49 -12.96 11.74 -8.79
C PRO A 49 -11.51 12.01 -9.17
N GLY A 50 -10.82 11.01 -9.72
CA GLY A 50 -9.41 11.11 -10.10
C GLY A 50 -8.42 11.10 -8.94
N SER A 51 -8.87 10.98 -7.69
CA SER A 51 -7.99 10.79 -6.55
C SER A 51 -7.40 9.38 -6.50
N ILE A 52 -6.25 9.24 -5.82
CA ILE A 52 -5.52 7.97 -5.70
C ILE A 52 -5.51 7.59 -4.22
N GLY A 53 -6.09 6.44 -3.88
CA GLY A 53 -6.10 5.94 -2.49
C GLY A 53 -4.72 5.50 -1.99
N VAL A 54 -3.93 4.83 -2.84
CA VAL A 54 -2.55 4.42 -2.54
C VAL A 54 -1.71 4.58 -3.81
N HIS A 55 -0.58 5.29 -3.71
CA HIS A 55 0.38 5.47 -4.79
C HIS A 55 1.76 4.98 -4.35
N GLY A 56 2.28 3.94 -5.02
CA GLY A 56 3.66 3.48 -4.86
C GLY A 56 4.53 3.95 -6.01
N TYR A 57 5.68 4.55 -5.69
CA TYR A 57 6.67 4.99 -6.67
C TYR A 57 8.06 4.54 -6.23
N SER A 58 8.83 4.01 -7.18
CA SER A 58 10.28 3.82 -7.05
C SER A 58 10.93 4.25 -8.35
N GLY A 59 12.07 4.94 -8.28
CA GLY A 59 12.83 5.31 -9.48
C GLY A 59 13.36 4.05 -10.17
N PRO A 60 14.35 3.37 -9.57
CA PRO A 60 14.70 1.99 -9.91
C PRO A 60 14.02 0.99 -8.96
N GLY A 61 13.49 -0.12 -9.49
CA GLY A 61 13.02 -1.25 -8.68
C GLY A 61 11.50 -1.40 -8.57
N ILE A 62 11.00 -1.75 -7.39
CA ILE A 62 9.61 -2.17 -7.17
C ILE A 62 8.84 -1.06 -6.44
N GLY A 63 7.82 -0.49 -7.08
CA GLY A 63 6.97 0.54 -6.47
C GLY A 63 6.01 -0.02 -5.40
N VAL A 64 5.49 -1.24 -5.60
CA VAL A 64 4.65 -1.98 -4.64
C VAL A 64 4.98 -3.46 -4.72
N MET A 65 5.30 -4.08 -3.58
CA MET A 65 5.52 -5.53 -3.47
C MET A 65 4.44 -6.14 -2.57
N GLY A 66 3.68 -7.09 -3.12
CA GLY A 66 2.76 -7.93 -2.34
C GLY A 66 3.40 -9.29 -2.06
N VAL A 67 3.31 -9.76 -0.81
CA VAL A 67 3.75 -11.10 -0.41
C VAL A 67 2.64 -11.72 0.44
N ALA A 68 2.30 -12.97 0.16
CA ALA A 68 1.34 -13.74 0.95
C ALA A 68 1.90 -15.13 1.26
N GLY A 69 1.65 -15.62 2.48
CA GLY A 69 2.01 -16.98 2.88
C GLY A 69 0.96 -18.02 2.46
N ALA A 70 1.37 -19.29 2.46
CA ALA A 70 0.52 -20.47 2.19
C ALA A 70 -0.29 -20.38 0.88
N THR A 71 -1.58 -20.07 0.97
CA THR A 71 -2.55 -19.99 -0.14
C THR A 71 -3.12 -18.58 -0.33
N GLY A 72 -2.56 -17.58 0.35
CA GLY A 72 -3.04 -16.20 0.27
C GLY A 72 -2.73 -15.52 -1.06
N TYR A 73 -3.51 -14.49 -1.37
CA TYR A 73 -3.27 -13.65 -2.54
C TYR A 73 -2.36 -12.48 -2.19
N ALA A 74 -1.27 -12.31 -2.94
CA ALA A 74 -0.39 -11.15 -2.82
C ALA A 74 -1.10 -9.83 -3.21
N GLY A 75 -2.15 -9.91 -4.04
CA GLY A 75 -3.02 -8.79 -4.39
C GLY A 75 -4.37 -9.28 -4.92
N VAL A 76 -5.44 -8.56 -4.60
CA VAL A 76 -6.80 -8.80 -5.10
C VAL A 76 -7.37 -7.46 -5.57
N PHE A 77 -7.92 -7.43 -6.78
CA PHE A 77 -8.46 -6.22 -7.40
C PHE A 77 -9.93 -6.43 -7.75
N ASN A 78 -10.78 -5.47 -7.38
CA ASN A 78 -12.18 -5.44 -7.77
C ASN A 78 -12.40 -4.27 -8.72
N GLY A 79 -12.92 -4.56 -9.92
CA GLY A 79 -13.13 -3.58 -10.98
C GLY A 79 -12.13 -3.70 -12.12
N ARG A 80 -11.96 -2.61 -12.89
CA ARG A 80 -11.07 -2.57 -14.05
C ARG A 80 -9.62 -2.40 -13.60
N VAL A 81 -8.76 -3.32 -14.03
CA VAL A 81 -7.30 -3.22 -13.84
C VAL A 81 -6.69 -2.73 -15.15
N SER A 82 -5.94 -1.63 -15.09
CA SER A 82 -5.21 -1.07 -16.23
C SER A 82 -3.71 -1.22 -16.00
N VAL A 83 -3.00 -1.74 -17.00
CA VAL A 83 -1.54 -1.85 -16.98
C VAL A 83 -1.01 -1.02 -18.14
N ASN A 84 -0.32 0.06 -17.81
CA ASN A 84 0.39 0.88 -18.79
C ASN A 84 1.86 0.45 -18.80
N GLY A 85 2.12 -0.68 -19.48
CA GLY A 85 3.42 -1.35 -19.50
C GLY A 85 3.28 -2.86 -19.69
N THR A 86 4.31 -3.60 -19.30
CA THR A 86 4.33 -5.05 -19.43
C THR A 86 3.78 -5.73 -18.18
N LEU A 87 2.78 -6.59 -18.34
CA LEU A 87 2.37 -7.55 -17.32
C LEU A 87 3.15 -8.85 -17.52
N SER A 88 4.02 -9.19 -16.57
CA SER A 88 4.82 -10.41 -16.59
C SER A 88 4.39 -11.39 -15.48
N LYS A 89 4.39 -12.68 -15.78
CA LYS A 89 4.19 -13.78 -14.82
C LYS A 89 5.21 -14.89 -15.06
N ALA A 90 5.37 -15.79 -14.10
CA ALA A 90 6.17 -17.00 -14.30
C ALA A 90 5.63 -17.82 -15.48
N ALA A 91 6.53 -18.44 -16.25
CA ALA A 91 6.14 -19.26 -17.39
C ALA A 91 5.22 -20.42 -16.94
N ARG A 92 4.18 -20.72 -17.75
CA ARG A 92 3.22 -21.83 -17.61
C ARG A 92 2.17 -21.75 -16.49
N GLN A 93 1.96 -20.61 -15.85
CA GLN A 93 0.78 -20.42 -14.98
C GLN A 93 -0.35 -19.81 -15.81
N PHE A 94 -1.46 -20.52 -16.00
CA PHE A 94 -2.65 -20.00 -16.68
C PHE A 94 -3.34 -18.94 -15.83
#